data_AF-A0A8H8A8A1-F1
#
_entry.id   AF-A0A8H8A8A1-F1
#
_cell.length_a   1.000
_cell.length_b   1.000
_cell.length_c   1.000
_cell.angle_alpha   90.00
_cell.angle_beta   90.00
_cell.angle_gamma   90.00
#
_symmetry.space_group_name_H-M   'P 1'
#
loop_
_entity.id
_entity.type
_entity.pdbx_description
1 polymer ?
#
loop_
_entity_poly.entity_id
_entity_poly.type
_entity_poly.pdbx_seq_one_letter_code
_entity_poly.pdbx_strand_id
1 'polypeptide(L)'
;MRDYLKAKLLSDVEGTCSGNYGYIICVLDSNKIDIGKGRIVPGKGEAEFEVGYKAVVWRPFRGEVLDAIVSTVNKMGFFADVGPFSIFVSSHLIPSDLKFDPTSNPPSYASEDQLVEKGAKVRLKIVGTRNDATEIFAIGTIKEDYLGCL
;
A
#
# COMPACT_ATOMS: atom_id res chain seq x y z
N MET A 1 23.13 -23.79 -7.70
CA MET A 1 21.88 -23.73 -8.48
C MET A 1 20.66 -23.46 -7.59
N ARG A 2 20.36 -24.29 -6.58
CA ARG A 2 19.20 -24.06 -5.69
C ARG A 2 19.25 -22.71 -4.97
N ASP A 3 20.41 -22.33 -4.44
CA ASP A 3 20.55 -21.05 -3.73
C ASP A 3 20.38 -19.84 -4.67
N TYR A 4 20.82 -19.98 -5.92
CA TYR A 4 20.59 -18.97 -6.95
C TYR A 4 19.09 -18.82 -7.26
N LEU A 5 18.36 -19.93 -7.42
CA LEU A 5 16.90 -19.90 -7.65
C LEU A 5 16.16 -19.29 -6.46
N LYS A 6 16.58 -19.55 -5.22
CA LYS A 6 16.03 -18.89 -4.02
C LYS A 6 16.28 -17.39 -4.06
N ALA A 7 17.53 -16.97 -4.29
CA ALA A 7 17.88 -15.55 -4.36
C ALA A 7 17.12 -14.83 -5.49
N LYS A 8 16.99 -15.47 -6.65
CA LYS A 8 16.25 -14.95 -7.80
C LYS A 8 14.76 -14.82 -7.50
N LEU A 9 14.15 -15.83 -6.88
CA LEU A 9 12.76 -15.76 -6.42
C LEU A 9 12.54 -14.55 -5.51
N LEU A 10 13.34 -14.40 -4.46
CA LEU A 10 13.21 -13.28 -3.50
C LEU A 10 13.31 -11.93 -4.21
N SER A 11 14.33 -11.78 -5.06
CA SER A 11 14.55 -10.55 -5.84
C SER A 11 13.40 -10.21 -6.80
N ASP A 12 12.71 -11.21 -7.32
CA ASP A 12 11.67 -11.02 -8.33
C ASP A 12 10.27 -10.83 -7.70
N VAL A 13 10.06 -11.27 -6.46
CA VAL A 13 8.73 -11.25 -5.82
C VAL A 13 8.61 -10.27 -4.66
N GLU A 14 9.64 -10.11 -3.82
CA GLU A 14 9.55 -9.22 -2.65
C GLU A 14 9.47 -7.75 -3.08
N GLY A 15 8.52 -7.01 -2.51
CA GLY A 15 8.24 -5.62 -2.86
C GLY A 15 7.38 -5.46 -4.12
N THR A 16 7.05 -6.53 -4.84
CA THR A 16 6.10 -6.45 -5.96
C THR A 16 4.67 -6.31 -5.46
N CYS A 17 3.82 -5.71 -6.30
CA CYS A 17 2.39 -5.60 -6.06
C CYS A 17 1.63 -6.26 -7.21
N SER A 18 0.57 -6.97 -6.85
CA SER A 18 -0.39 -7.56 -7.78
C SER A 18 -1.80 -7.12 -7.40
N GLY A 19 -2.61 -6.70 -8.37
CA GLY A 19 -4.03 -6.36 -8.11
C GLY A 19 -4.86 -7.49 -7.49
N ASN A 20 -4.43 -8.75 -7.65
CA ASN A 20 -5.12 -9.94 -7.12
C ASN A 20 -4.73 -10.25 -5.67
N TYR A 21 -3.46 -10.08 -5.30
CA TYR A 21 -2.93 -10.54 -4.02
C TYR A 21 -2.47 -9.40 -3.09
N GLY A 22 -2.34 -8.18 -3.62
CA GLY A 22 -1.75 -7.04 -2.91
C GLY A 22 -0.23 -6.99 -3.03
N TYR A 23 0.39 -6.34 -2.05
CA TYR A 23 1.84 -6.20 -1.92
C TYR A 23 2.43 -7.45 -1.29
N ILE A 24 3.45 -8.02 -1.92
CA ILE A 24 4.25 -9.10 -1.33
C ILE A 24 5.31 -8.45 -0.45
N ILE A 25 5.13 -8.52 0.87
CA ILE A 25 6.00 -7.84 1.84
C ILE A 25 7.29 -8.63 2.06
N CYS A 26 7.16 -9.93 2.34
CA CYS A 26 8.29 -10.79 2.62
C CYS A 26 7.94 -12.26 2.41
N VAL A 27 8.85 -13.03 1.83
CA VAL A 27 8.75 -14.48 1.67
C VAL A 27 9.19 -15.16 2.97
N LEU A 28 8.34 -16.05 3.47
CA LEU A 28 8.56 -16.79 4.71
C LEU A 28 9.41 -18.04 4.47
N ASP A 29 10.22 -18.41 5.45
CA ASP A 29 11.00 -19.65 5.46
C ASP A 29 11.84 -19.86 4.17
N SER A 30 12.43 -18.80 3.62
CA SER A 30 13.15 -18.82 2.34
C SER A 30 14.22 -19.93 2.23
N ASN A 31 14.87 -20.24 3.35
CA ASN A 31 15.86 -21.33 3.44
C ASN A 31 15.26 -22.73 3.25
N LYS A 32 13.98 -22.94 3.58
CA LYS A 32 13.27 -24.23 3.50
C LYS A 32 12.44 -24.39 2.23
N ILE A 33 12.47 -23.42 1.31
CA ILE A 33 11.77 -23.53 0.02
C ILE A 33 12.31 -24.75 -0.74
N ASP A 34 11.40 -25.66 -1.08
CA ASP A 34 11.68 -26.81 -1.94
C ASP A 34 11.50 -26.39 -3.40
N ILE A 35 12.57 -26.55 -4.19
CA ILE A 35 12.63 -26.12 -5.59
C ILE A 35 12.15 -27.24 -6.53
N GLY A 36 11.84 -28.44 -6.02
CA GLY A 36 11.29 -29.52 -6.84
C GLY A 36 12.22 -29.93 -7.99
N LYS A 37 11.63 -30.53 -9.04
CA LYS A 37 12.35 -30.92 -10.27
C LYS A 37 12.04 -29.93 -11.38
N GLY A 38 13.07 -29.43 -12.05
CA GLY A 38 12.92 -28.57 -13.21
C GLY A 38 12.62 -29.36 -14.48
N ARG A 39 11.86 -28.74 -15.39
CA ARG A 39 11.57 -29.26 -16.73
C ARG A 39 12.43 -28.53 -17.75
N ILE A 40 13.12 -29.27 -18.62
CA ILE A 40 13.87 -28.68 -19.73
C ILE A 40 12.88 -28.20 -20.79
N VAL A 41 13.02 -26.95 -21.23
CA VAL A 41 12.22 -26.36 -22.30
C VAL A 41 12.76 -26.85 -23.65
N PRO A 42 11.97 -27.59 -24.45
CA PRO A 42 12.43 -28.11 -25.73
C PRO A 42 12.92 -27.00 -26.66
N GLY A 43 14.10 -27.19 -27.26
CA GLY A 43 14.66 -26.27 -28.26
C GLY A 43 15.32 -24.99 -27.73
N LYS A 44 15.25 -24.70 -26.41
CA LYS A 44 15.87 -23.50 -25.81
C LYS A 44 17.07 -23.77 -24.91
N GLY A 45 17.23 -25.01 -24.42
CA GLY A 45 18.30 -25.36 -23.47
C GLY A 45 18.10 -24.79 -22.06
N GLU A 46 16.97 -24.11 -21.82
CA GLU A 46 16.58 -23.56 -20.52
C GLU A 46 15.85 -24.61 -19.66
N ALA A 47 15.86 -24.44 -18.35
CA ALA A 47 15.10 -25.26 -17.40
C ALA A 47 14.12 -24.39 -16.62
N GLU A 48 12.87 -24.82 -16.57
CA GLU A 48 11.77 -24.16 -15.86
C GLU A 48 11.50 -24.87 -14.53
N PHE A 49 11.37 -24.11 -13.44
CA PHE A 49 11.11 -24.64 -12.10
C PHE A 49 9.85 -23.97 -11.55
N GLU A 50 8.87 -24.78 -11.15
CA GLU A 50 7.72 -24.30 -10.39
C GLU A 50 8.08 -24.30 -8.90
N VAL A 51 8.18 -23.11 -8.31
CA VAL A 51 8.63 -22.95 -6.93
C VAL A 51 7.46 -22.50 -6.06
N GLY A 52 6.95 -23.43 -5.24
CA GLY A 52 5.95 -23.12 -4.23
C GLY A 52 6.59 -22.38 -3.05
N TYR A 53 6.06 -21.21 -2.70
CA TYR A 53 6.52 -20.42 -1.55
C TYR A 53 5.35 -19.87 -0.75
N LYS A 54 5.65 -19.40 0.47
CA LYS A 54 4.71 -18.69 1.33
C LYS A 54 5.22 -17.27 1.56
N ALA A 55 4.32 -16.30 1.62
CA ALA A 55 4.70 -14.92 1.85
C ALA A 55 3.68 -14.21 2.74
N VAL A 56 4.15 -13.19 3.44
CA VAL A 56 3.30 -12.17 4.04
C VAL A 56 2.87 -11.22 2.93
N VAL A 57 1.56 -11.10 2.75
CA VAL A 57 0.96 -10.19 1.78
C VAL A 57 0.14 -9.13 2.51
N TRP A 58 0.10 -7.93 1.95
CA TRP A 58 -0.72 -6.83 2.44
C TRP A 58 -1.61 -6.32 1.31
N ARG A 59 -2.93 -6.37 1.50
CA ARG A 59 -3.90 -5.95 0.49
C ARG A 59 -5.01 -5.12 1.13
N PRO A 60 -5.15 -3.84 0.77
CA PRO A 60 -6.20 -3.00 1.31
C PRO A 60 -7.56 -3.39 0.74
N PHE A 61 -8.64 -3.17 1.49
CA PHE A 61 -10.00 -3.44 1.03
C PHE A 61 -10.99 -2.31 1.34
N ARG A 62 -12.07 -2.27 0.56
CA ARG A 62 -13.14 -1.28 0.77
C ARG A 62 -13.80 -1.48 2.13
N GLY A 63 -13.92 -0.39 2.89
CA GLY A 63 -14.49 -0.37 4.23
C GLY A 63 -13.47 -0.57 5.35
N GLU A 64 -12.22 -0.88 5.02
CA GLU A 64 -11.13 -1.00 5.99
C GLU A 64 -10.83 0.37 6.64
N VAL A 65 -10.64 0.37 7.96
CA VAL A 65 -10.23 1.55 8.73
C VAL A 65 -8.77 1.39 9.11
N LEU A 66 -7.95 2.37 8.75
CA LEU A 66 -6.50 2.34 8.88
C LEU A 66 -5.98 3.63 9.50
N ASP A 67 -4.92 3.50 10.28
CA ASP A 67 -4.12 4.63 10.74
C ASP A 67 -2.99 4.87 9.75
N ALA A 68 -2.82 6.12 9.34
CA ALA A 68 -1.91 6.55 8.29
C ALA A 68 -1.11 7.78 8.73
N ILE A 69 0.02 8.02 8.05
CA ILE A 69 0.82 9.23 8.24
C ILE A 69 0.63 10.12 7.03
N VAL A 70 0.18 11.36 7.24
CA VAL A 70 -0.02 12.31 6.14
C VAL A 70 1.33 12.62 5.46
N SER A 71 1.42 12.38 4.16
CA SER A 71 2.65 12.55 3.39
C SER A 71 2.68 13.87 2.62
N THR A 72 1.55 14.26 2.02
CA THR A 72 1.41 15.51 1.26
C THR A 72 0.02 16.11 1.45
N VAL A 73 -0.08 17.43 1.60
CA VAL A 73 -1.35 18.16 1.69
C VAL A 73 -1.44 19.18 0.55
N ASN A 74 -2.61 19.30 -0.07
CA ASN A 74 -2.90 20.28 -1.11
C ASN A 74 -4.37 20.72 -1.08
N LYS A 75 -4.76 21.66 -1.96
CA LYS A 75 -6.14 22.18 -2.02
C LYS A 75 -7.21 21.12 -2.34
N MET A 76 -6.82 20.05 -3.04
CA MET A 76 -7.73 18.98 -3.47
C MET A 76 -7.91 17.91 -2.39
N GLY A 77 -7.08 17.89 -1.35
CA GLY A 77 -7.09 16.89 -0.30
C GLY A 77 -5.69 16.61 0.23
N PHE A 78 -5.49 15.42 0.78
CA PHE A 78 -4.18 14.97 1.24
C PHE A 78 -3.91 13.52 0.87
N PHE A 79 -2.63 13.19 0.77
CA PHE A 79 -2.14 11.82 0.69
C PHE A 79 -1.67 11.38 2.06
N ALA A 80 -1.96 10.14 2.43
CA ALA A 80 -1.50 9.53 3.67
C ALA A 80 -0.97 8.12 3.40
N ASP A 81 0.18 7.82 3.99
CA ASP A 81 0.91 6.58 3.76
C ASP A 81 0.58 5.56 4.85
N VAL A 82 0.28 4.34 4.42
CA VAL A 82 0.04 3.15 5.23
C VAL A 82 1.01 2.06 4.76
N GLY A 83 2.18 1.98 5.39
CA GLY A 83 3.24 1.08 4.95
C GLY A 83 3.68 1.37 3.51
N PRO A 84 3.61 0.40 2.57
CA PRO A 84 4.02 0.60 1.17
C PRO A 84 2.94 1.28 0.30
N PHE A 85 1.81 1.67 0.88
CA PHE A 85 0.63 2.12 0.16
C PHE A 85 0.28 3.57 0.51
N SER A 86 -0.15 4.36 -0.48
CA SER A 86 -0.59 5.74 -0.27
C SER A 86 -2.06 5.90 -0.63
N ILE A 87 -2.82 6.53 0.25
CA ILE A 87 -4.26 6.74 0.13
C ILE A 87 -4.52 8.22 -0.09
N PHE A 88 -5.35 8.53 -1.09
CA PHE A 88 -5.79 9.90 -1.31
C PHE A 88 -7.13 10.16 -0.62
N VAL A 89 -7.21 11.21 0.19
CA VAL A 89 -8.46 11.69 0.80
C VAL A 89 -8.82 13.01 0.15
N SER A 90 -9.90 13.01 -0.65
CA SER A 90 -10.39 14.21 -1.34
C SER A 90 -11.00 15.21 -0.35
N SER A 91 -10.86 16.50 -0.62
CA SER A 91 -11.51 17.59 0.12
C SER A 91 -13.03 17.45 0.26
N HIS A 92 -13.70 16.73 -0.64
CA HIS A 92 -15.13 16.43 -0.54
C HIS A 92 -15.47 15.35 0.50
N LEU A 93 -14.48 14.52 0.86
CA LEU A 93 -14.53 13.44 1.84
C LEU A 93 -13.81 13.81 3.16
N ILE A 94 -13.53 15.10 3.33
CA ILE A 94 -13.08 15.71 4.58
C ILE A 94 -14.29 16.41 5.24
N PRO A 95 -14.41 16.41 6.59
CA PRO A 95 -15.36 17.24 7.31
C PRO A 95 -15.33 18.71 6.86
N SER A 96 -16.50 19.36 6.81
CA SER A 96 -16.61 20.71 6.22
C SER A 96 -16.00 21.83 7.06
N ASP A 97 -15.78 21.58 8.34
CA ASP A 97 -15.13 22.45 9.32
C ASP A 97 -13.61 22.51 9.12
N LEU A 98 -12.96 21.42 8.66
CA LEU A 98 -11.56 21.39 8.27
C LEU A 98 -11.34 22.19 6.97
N LYS A 99 -10.69 23.35 7.08
CA LYS A 99 -10.40 24.24 5.94
C LYS A 99 -8.94 24.14 5.54
N PHE A 100 -8.70 24.10 4.22
CA PHE A 100 -7.37 24.15 3.67
C PHE A 100 -6.75 25.55 3.87
N ASP A 101 -5.60 25.60 4.51
CA ASP A 101 -4.79 26.80 4.68
C ASP A 101 -3.50 26.72 3.84
N PRO A 102 -3.43 27.44 2.70
CA PRO A 102 -2.22 27.47 1.87
C PRO A 102 -1.09 28.32 2.47
N THR A 103 -1.38 29.15 3.48
CA THR A 103 -0.41 30.05 4.10
C THR A 103 0.36 29.39 5.24
N SER A 104 -0.19 28.32 5.80
CA SER A 104 0.52 27.44 6.74
C SER A 104 1.77 26.83 6.10
N ASN A 105 2.82 26.66 6.90
CA ASN A 105 4.09 26.07 6.47
C ASN A 105 4.49 24.94 7.42
N PRO A 106 4.20 23.67 7.08
CA PRO A 106 3.70 23.18 5.80
C PRO A 106 2.19 23.44 5.56
N PRO A 107 1.69 23.39 4.31
CA PRO A 107 0.25 23.48 4.03
C PRO A 107 -0.56 22.44 4.80
N SER A 108 -1.76 22.82 5.26
CA SER A 108 -2.56 21.99 6.18
C SER A 108 -4.07 22.13 5.93
N TYR A 109 -4.85 21.19 6.47
CA TYR A 109 -6.27 21.41 6.77
C TYR A 109 -6.43 21.60 8.28
N ALA A 110 -7.07 22.69 8.69
CA ALA A 110 -7.24 23.04 10.10
C ALA A 110 -8.72 23.30 10.44
N SER A 111 -9.12 22.86 11.64
CA SER A 111 -10.34 23.25 12.34
C SER A 111 -9.99 23.71 13.76
N GLU A 112 -10.97 23.99 14.61
CA GLU A 112 -10.70 24.39 16.00
C GLU A 112 -10.00 23.28 16.81
N ASP A 113 -10.30 22.01 16.50
CA ASP A 113 -9.83 20.86 17.27
C ASP A 113 -8.80 19.98 16.54
N GLN A 114 -8.71 20.08 15.20
CA GLN A 114 -7.88 19.18 14.39
C GLN A 114 -6.95 19.92 13.43
N LEU A 115 -5.74 19.37 13.26
CA LEU A 115 -4.72 19.87 12.33
C LEU A 115 -4.16 18.71 11.50
N VAL A 116 -4.54 18.67 10.23
CA VAL A 116 -4.04 17.72 9.24
C VAL A 116 -2.91 18.37 8.45
N GLU A 117 -1.68 18.07 8.82
CA GLU A 117 -0.46 18.54 8.13
C GLU A 117 0.48 17.37 7.83
N LYS A 118 1.53 17.63 7.05
CA LYS A 118 2.54 16.60 6.75
C LYS A 118 3.15 16.04 8.06
N GLY A 119 3.09 14.73 8.21
CA GLY A 119 3.56 14.00 9.39
C GLY A 119 2.49 13.73 10.45
N ALA A 120 1.31 14.35 10.34
CA ALA A 120 0.21 14.09 11.25
C ALA A 120 -0.29 12.64 11.12
N LYS A 121 -0.69 12.05 12.24
CA LYS A 121 -1.34 10.74 12.28
C LYS A 121 -2.83 10.92 12.05
N VAL A 122 -3.38 10.16 11.14
CA VAL A 122 -4.80 10.25 10.77
C VAL A 122 -5.40 8.85 10.69
N ARG A 123 -6.57 8.68 11.28
CA ARG A 123 -7.42 7.50 11.09
C ARG A 123 -8.41 7.77 9.97
N LEU A 124 -8.37 6.93 8.94
CA LEU A 124 -9.23 7.06 7.76
C LEU A 124 -9.89 5.73 7.41
N LYS A 125 -10.94 5.79 6.60
CA LYS A 125 -11.63 4.62 6.07
C LYS A 125 -11.53 4.57 4.56
N ILE A 126 -11.24 3.41 3.99
CA ILE A 126 -11.19 3.21 2.54
C ILE A 126 -12.61 3.17 1.96
N VAL A 127 -12.94 4.07 1.04
CA VAL A 127 -14.26 4.14 0.38
C VAL A 127 -14.27 3.34 -0.92
N GLY A 128 -13.13 3.27 -1.60
CA GLY A 128 -13.00 2.52 -2.85
C GLY A 128 -11.54 2.24 -3.19
N THR A 129 -11.32 1.14 -3.90
CA THR A 129 -10.02 0.70 -4.41
C THR A 129 -10.10 0.53 -5.92
N ARG A 130 -9.08 1.00 -6.64
CA ARG A 130 -8.84 0.66 -8.05
C ARG A 130 -7.58 -0.20 -8.11
N ASN A 131 -7.71 -1.40 -8.63
CA ASN A 131 -6.60 -2.34 -8.75
C ASN A 131 -6.16 -2.37 -10.21
N ASP A 132 -4.95 -1.92 -10.47
CA ASP A 132 -4.26 -2.13 -11.75
C ASP A 132 -3.37 -3.38 -11.65
N ALA A 133 -2.69 -3.74 -12.74
CA ALA A 133 -1.92 -5.00 -12.77
C ALA A 133 -0.80 -5.05 -11.72
N THR A 134 -0.10 -3.93 -11.54
CA THR A 134 1.10 -3.79 -10.70
C THR A 134 0.92 -2.81 -9.54
N GLU A 135 -0.21 -2.10 -9.48
CA GLU A 135 -0.44 -1.04 -8.51
C GLU A 135 -1.87 -1.08 -8.00
N ILE A 136 -2.05 -0.67 -6.75
CA ILE A 136 -3.37 -0.48 -6.15
C ILE A 136 -3.48 1.00 -5.81
N PHE A 137 -4.64 1.57 -6.05
CA PHE A 137 -4.99 2.93 -5.65
C PHE A 137 -6.20 2.87 -4.73
N ALA A 138 -6.25 3.71 -3.71
CA ALA A 138 -7.46 3.88 -2.90
C ALA A 138 -7.81 5.34 -2.67
N ILE A 139 -9.12 5.53 -2.48
CA ILE A 139 -9.69 6.77 -2.01
C ILE A 139 -10.21 6.53 -0.60
N GLY A 140 -9.79 7.39 0.33
CA GLY A 140 -10.20 7.37 1.73
C GLY A 140 -11.19 8.47 2.08
N THR A 141 -11.80 8.35 3.26
CA THR A 141 -12.65 9.37 3.90
C THR A 141 -12.26 9.53 5.36
N ILE A 142 -12.43 10.75 5.87
CA ILE A 142 -12.42 11.07 7.30
C ILE A 142 -13.72 11.77 7.73
N LYS A 143 -14.76 11.73 6.89
CA LYS A 143 -16.07 12.39 7.09
C LYS A 143 -17.09 11.54 7.86
N GLU A 144 -16.64 10.52 8.57
CA GLU A 144 -17.48 9.66 9.42
C GLU A 144 -17.02 9.80 10.87
N ASP A 145 -17.86 9.39 11.81
CA ASP A 145 -17.54 9.43 13.24
C ASP A 145 -16.31 8.58 13.56
N TYR A 146 -15.53 9.01 14.56
CA TYR A 146 -14.29 8.34 15.03
C TYR A 146 -13.15 8.28 13.99
N LEU A 147 -13.25 9.03 12.89
CA LEU A 147 -12.18 9.25 11.91
C LEU A 147 -11.62 10.69 12.04
N GLY A 148 -10.40 10.91 11.55
CA GLY A 148 -9.70 12.20 11.64
C GLY A 148 -8.31 12.08 12.28
N CYS A 149 -7.77 13.22 12.73
CA CYS A 149 -6.47 13.25 13.41
C CYS A 149 -6.50 12.48 14.75
N LEU A 150 -5.37 11.85 15.08
CA LEU A 150 -5.13 11.07 16.31
C LEU A 150 -4.24 11.82 17.31
#